data_AF-A0A353C0A5-F1
#
_entry.id   AF-A0A353C0A5-F1
#
_cell.length_a   1.000
_cell.length_b   1.000
_cell.length_c   1.000
_cell.angle_alpha   90.00
_cell.angle_beta   90.00
_cell.angle_gamma   90.00
#
_symmetry.space_group_name_H-M   'P 1'
#
loop_
_entity.id
_entity.type
_entity.pdbx_description
1 polymer ?
#
loop_
_entity_poly.entity_id
_entity_poly.type
_entity_poly.pdbx_seq_one_letter_code
_entity_poly.pdbx_strand_id
1 'polypeptide(L)'
;MPSSPTSQPDKRFSTTRIAAQTVNKALNILQTETYRELVIEQNKSIIISEAAASRGIRPLIEFFIRNPKAPPQALLFIAHHHTAQDILAFPPVQETLPGLQFVGAAQSAVKYN
;
A
#
# COMPACT_ATOMS: atom_id res chain seq x y z
N MET A 1 34.55 23.17 -40.93
CA MET A 1 33.07 23.07 -40.88
C MET A 1 32.69 22.56 -39.50
N PRO A 2 31.91 23.30 -38.69
CA PRO A 2 31.51 22.83 -37.38
C PRO A 2 30.30 21.89 -37.50
N SER A 3 30.40 20.75 -36.84
CA SER A 3 29.37 19.72 -36.74
C SER A 3 28.18 20.19 -35.90
N SER A 4 27.00 19.75 -36.33
CA SER A 4 25.67 20.05 -35.80
C SER A 4 25.52 19.73 -34.30
N PRO A 5 24.81 20.55 -33.49
CA PRO A 5 24.45 20.15 -32.14
C PRO A 5 23.33 19.10 -32.19
N THR A 6 23.58 17.94 -31.59
CA THR A 6 22.59 16.89 -31.39
C THR A 6 21.56 17.37 -30.37
N SER A 7 20.37 17.78 -30.83
CA SER A 7 19.23 18.07 -29.97
C SER A 7 18.73 16.77 -29.36
N GLN A 8 19.01 16.55 -28.07
CA GLN A 8 18.31 15.53 -27.31
C GLN A 8 16.82 15.92 -27.24
N PRO A 9 15.89 14.99 -27.50
CA PRO A 9 14.47 15.30 -27.42
C PRO A 9 14.12 15.62 -25.97
N ASP A 10 13.66 16.84 -25.72
CA ASP A 10 13.07 17.25 -24.43
C ASP A 10 11.95 16.26 -24.08
N LYS A 11 12.24 15.34 -23.15
CA LYS A 11 11.20 14.48 -22.57
C LYS A 11 10.29 15.37 -21.73
N ARG A 12 9.23 15.87 -22.35
CA ARG A 12 8.15 16.60 -21.69
C ARG A 12 7.37 15.63 -20.81
N PHE A 13 7.70 15.60 -19.52
CA PHE A 13 6.87 14.93 -18.52
C PHE A 13 5.78 15.89 -18.07
N SER A 14 4.52 15.49 -18.22
CA SER A 14 3.39 16.19 -17.61
C SER A 14 3.22 15.68 -16.18
N THR A 15 3.22 16.59 -15.21
CA THR A 15 2.95 16.24 -13.80
C THR A 15 1.55 16.74 -13.44
N THR A 16 0.63 15.81 -13.20
CA THR A 16 -0.73 16.11 -12.73
C THR A 16 -0.80 15.91 -11.21
N ARG A 17 -1.36 16.88 -10.48
CA ARG A 17 -1.54 16.81 -9.02
C ARG A 17 -3.02 16.88 -8.69
N ILE A 18 -3.51 15.90 -7.93
CA ILE A 18 -4.91 15.82 -7.50
C ILE A 18 -4.95 15.66 -5.98
N ALA A 19 -5.73 16.50 -5.31
CA ALA A 19 -5.99 16.40 -3.88
C ALA A 19 -7.34 15.70 -3.65
N ALA A 20 -7.34 14.64 -2.85
CA ALA A 20 -8.57 13.97 -2.44
C ALA A 20 -8.47 13.43 -1.01
N GLN A 21 -9.62 13.13 -0.41
CA GLN A 21 -9.72 12.61 0.97
C GLN A 21 -9.18 11.18 1.12
N THR A 22 -9.15 10.40 0.04
CA THR A 22 -8.60 9.04 0.05
C THR A 22 -7.82 8.79 -1.23
N VAL A 23 -6.80 7.93 -1.13
CA VAL A 23 -5.97 7.51 -2.28
C VAL A 23 -6.84 6.92 -3.39
N ASN A 24 -7.86 6.13 -3.04
CA ASN A 24 -8.81 5.57 -3.99
C ASN A 24 -9.63 6.65 -4.74
N LYS A 25 -10.01 7.72 -4.04
CA LYS A 25 -10.74 8.85 -4.67
C LYS A 25 -9.81 9.65 -5.57
N ALA A 26 -8.56 9.88 -5.14
CA ALA A 26 -7.55 10.53 -5.98
C ALA A 26 -7.31 9.70 -7.26
N LEU A 27 -7.16 8.37 -7.14
CA LEU A 27 -6.98 7.48 -8.28
C LEU A 27 -8.14 7.55 -9.26
N ASN A 28 -9.39 7.47 -8.78
CA ASN A 28 -10.55 7.54 -9.66
C ASN A 28 -10.58 8.86 -10.47
N ILE A 29 -10.24 10.00 -9.84
CA ILE A 29 -10.17 11.29 -10.55
C ILE A 29 -8.98 11.29 -11.53
N LEU A 30 -7.84 10.75 -11.13
CA LEU A 30 -6.65 10.68 -11.99
C LEU A 30 -6.89 9.79 -13.22
N GLN A 31 -7.62 8.69 -13.06
CA GLN A 31 -8.07 7.82 -14.16
C GLN A 31 -9.05 8.52 -15.11
N THR A 32 -9.87 9.47 -14.64
CA THR A 32 -10.72 10.26 -15.55
C THR A 32 -9.93 11.28 -16.37
N GLU A 33 -8.77 11.73 -15.88
CA GLU A 33 -7.93 12.73 -16.56
C GLU A 33 -6.77 12.13 -17.36
N THR A 34 -6.53 10.81 -17.24
CA THR A 34 -5.39 10.13 -17.86
C THR A 34 -5.86 8.94 -18.69
N TYR A 35 -5.32 8.82 -19.91
CA TYR A 35 -5.63 7.71 -20.83
C TYR A 35 -5.08 6.34 -20.39
N ARG A 36 -4.23 6.32 -19.36
CA ARG A 36 -3.61 5.10 -18.81
C ARG A 36 -4.39 4.59 -17.62
N GLU A 37 -4.69 3.30 -17.65
CA GLU A 37 -5.25 2.60 -16.50
C GLU A 37 -4.18 2.45 -15.41
N LEU A 38 -4.33 3.21 -14.33
CA LEU A 38 -3.47 3.12 -13.16
C LEU A 38 -4.02 2.06 -12.22
N VAL A 39 -3.23 1.04 -11.91
CA VAL A 39 -3.60 -0.02 -10.97
C VAL A 39 -2.95 0.27 -9.62
N ILE A 40 -3.78 0.48 -8.60
CA ILE A 40 -3.33 0.47 -7.21
C ILE A 40 -3.45 -0.96 -6.67
N GLU A 41 -2.43 -1.40 -5.94
CA GLU A 41 -2.39 -2.71 -5.31
C GLU A 41 -3.62 -2.94 -4.42
N GLN A 42 -4.13 -4.17 -4.42
CA GLN A 42 -5.32 -4.53 -3.65
C GLN A 42 -5.08 -4.41 -2.14
N ASN A 43 -6.13 -4.09 -1.38
CA ASN A 43 -6.04 -4.07 0.08
C ASN A 43 -5.78 -5.49 0.60
N LYS A 44 -4.60 -5.72 1.18
CA LYS A 44 -4.20 -7.04 1.70
C LYS A 44 -4.72 -7.35 3.10
N SER A 45 -5.06 -6.32 3.87
CA SER A 45 -5.48 -6.46 5.27
C SER A 45 -6.64 -5.53 5.59
N ILE A 46 -7.61 -6.03 6.35
CA ILE A 46 -8.79 -5.32 6.83
C ILE A 46 -8.83 -5.48 8.35
N ILE A 47 -8.91 -4.36 9.07
CA ILE A 47 -8.95 -4.34 10.53
C ILE A 47 -10.34 -3.86 10.97
N ILE A 48 -11.01 -4.64 11.80
CA ILE A 48 -12.34 -4.32 12.36
C ILE A 48 -12.18 -4.08 13.86
N SER A 49 -12.68 -2.93 14.34
CA SER A 49 -12.71 -2.63 15.78
C SER A 49 -13.61 -3.60 16.55
N GLU A 50 -13.25 -3.94 17.78
CA GLU A 50 -14.04 -4.80 18.68
C GLU A 50 -15.51 -4.39 18.77
N ALA A 51 -15.79 -3.08 18.89
CA ALA A 51 -17.15 -2.54 18.98
C ALA A 51 -17.99 -2.77 17.72
N ALA A 52 -17.36 -2.82 16.55
CA ALA A 52 -18.02 -3.18 15.30
C ALA A 52 -18.17 -4.71 15.19
N ALA A 53 -17.20 -5.46 15.70
CA ALA A 53 -17.23 -6.91 15.68
C ALA A 53 -18.35 -7.50 16.55
N SER A 54 -18.54 -6.93 17.75
CA SER A 54 -19.54 -7.35 18.73
C SER A 54 -20.98 -7.04 18.31
N ARG A 55 -21.20 -6.13 17.36
CA ARG A 55 -22.53 -5.88 16.74
C ARG A 55 -22.85 -6.84 15.59
N GLY A 56 -21.92 -7.72 15.24
CA GLY A 56 -22.03 -8.64 14.12
C GLY A 56 -21.34 -8.12 12.86
N ILE A 57 -20.44 -8.93 12.30
CA ILE A 57 -19.59 -8.57 11.15
C ILE A 57 -20.12 -9.05 9.79
N ARG A 58 -21.19 -9.83 9.77
CA ARG A 58 -21.70 -10.46 8.54
C ARG A 58 -22.00 -9.46 7.41
N PRO A 59 -22.68 -8.32 7.66
CA PRO A 59 -22.92 -7.33 6.61
C PRO A 59 -21.63 -6.68 6.08
N LEU A 60 -20.64 -6.48 6.96
CA LEU A 60 -19.33 -5.92 6.57
C LEU A 60 -18.56 -6.90 5.70
N ILE A 61 -18.54 -8.18 6.08
CA ILE A 61 -17.90 -9.25 5.29
C ILE A 61 -18.56 -9.37 3.92
N GLU A 62 -19.90 -9.37 3.85
CA GLU A 62 -20.59 -9.41 2.56
C GLU A 62 -20.26 -8.21 1.67
N PHE A 63 -20.13 -7.02 2.25
CA PHE A 63 -19.69 -5.83 1.52
C PHE A 63 -18.27 -6.00 0.96
N PHE A 64 -17.34 -6.51 1.77
CA PHE A 64 -15.95 -6.70 1.33
C PHE A 64 -15.83 -7.78 0.25
N ILE A 65 -16.53 -8.91 0.37
CA ILE A 65 -16.51 -9.99 -0.63
C ILE A 65 -17.05 -9.51 -1.99
N ARG A 66 -18.06 -8.63 -1.98
CA ARG A 66 -18.64 -8.07 -3.22
C ARG A 66 -17.78 -6.96 -3.81
N ASN A 67 -16.81 -6.42 -3.07
CA ASN A 67 -16.01 -5.28 -3.49
C ASN A 67 -14.66 -5.75 -4.08
N PRO A 68 -14.40 -5.55 -5.39
CA PRO A 68 -13.17 -6.02 -6.03
C PRO A 68 -11.88 -5.38 -5.47
N LYS A 69 -12.00 -4.30 -4.67
CA LYS A 69 -10.87 -3.64 -3.99
C LYS A 69 -10.42 -4.36 -2.71
N ALA A 70 -11.25 -5.26 -2.18
CA ALA A 70 -10.97 -6.12 -1.03
C ALA A 70 -11.03 -7.58 -1.49
N PRO A 71 -9.95 -8.11 -2.07
CA PRO A 71 -9.97 -9.44 -2.67
C PRO A 71 -10.24 -10.51 -1.61
N PRO A 72 -10.77 -11.69 -1.98
CA PRO A 72 -11.06 -12.79 -1.05
C PRO A 72 -9.86 -13.24 -0.22
N GLN A 73 -8.65 -12.99 -0.71
CA GLN A 73 -7.38 -13.28 -0.04
C GLN A 73 -6.98 -12.25 1.03
N ALA A 74 -7.76 -11.17 1.22
CA ALA A 74 -7.47 -10.17 2.23
C ALA A 74 -7.60 -10.75 3.64
N LEU A 75 -6.61 -10.48 4.50
CA LEU A 75 -6.59 -10.92 5.88
C LEU A 75 -7.51 -10.04 6.73
N LEU A 76 -8.41 -10.67 7.48
CA LEU A 76 -9.30 -9.98 8.41
C LEU A 76 -8.73 -10.08 9.83
N PHE A 77 -8.48 -8.93 10.47
CA PHE A 77 -8.09 -8.83 11.86
C PHE A 77 -9.20 -8.17 12.68
N ILE A 78 -9.42 -8.69 13.89
CA ILE A 78 -10.28 -8.04 14.89
C ILE A 78 -9.36 -7.38 15.91
N ALA A 79 -9.45 -6.06 16.00
CA ALA A 79 -8.73 -5.28 16.99
C ALA A 79 -9.36 -5.52 18.36
N HIS A 80 -8.59 -6.04 19.31
CA HIS A 80 -9.02 -6.24 20.69
C HIS A 80 -8.51 -5.09 21.55
N HIS A 81 -9.34 -4.51 22.41
CA HIS A 81 -9.04 -3.38 23.30
C HIS A 81 -8.61 -2.05 22.65
N HIS A 82 -8.39 -2.02 21.34
CA HIS A 82 -8.00 -0.82 20.59
C HIS A 82 -8.92 -0.61 19.39
N THR A 83 -9.01 0.62 18.90
CA THR A 83 -9.72 0.89 17.64
C THR A 83 -8.86 0.50 16.45
N ALA A 84 -9.51 0.15 15.32
CA ALA A 84 -8.78 -0.09 14.07
C ALA A 84 -7.93 1.12 13.64
N GLN A 85 -8.37 2.34 13.97
CA GLN A 85 -7.62 3.56 13.72
C GLN A 85 -6.32 3.60 14.53
N ASP A 86 -6.37 3.23 15.81
CA ASP A 86 -5.20 3.23 16.68
C ASP A 86 -4.14 2.23 16.19
N ILE A 87 -4.58 1.05 15.74
CA ILE A 87 -3.67 0.04 15.15
C ILE A 87 -3.01 0.55 13.88
N LEU A 88 -3.77 1.24 13.01
CA LEU A 88 -3.23 1.79 11.76
C LEU A 88 -2.31 3.00 12.00
N ALA A 89 -2.55 3.75 13.07
CA ALA A 89 -1.73 4.90 13.47
C ALA A 89 -0.49 4.48 14.28
N PHE A 90 -0.38 3.21 14.69
CA PHE A 90 0.75 2.72 15.47
C PHE A 90 2.04 2.76 14.64
N PRO A 91 3.04 3.58 15.04
CA PRO A 91 4.34 3.55 14.39
C PRO A 91 5.04 2.25 14.84
N PRO A 92 5.37 1.32 13.91
CA PRO A 92 6.14 0.16 14.29
C PRO A 92 7.49 0.61 14.87
N VAL A 93 7.91 -0.03 15.96
CA VAL A 93 9.25 0.16 16.50
C VAL A 93 10.23 -0.22 15.40
N GLN A 94 10.90 0.78 14.82
CA GLN A 94 11.96 0.53 13.86
C GLN A 94 13.17 0.02 14.63
N GLU A 95 13.35 -1.30 14.66
CA GLU A 95 14.66 -1.85 15.02
C GLU A 95 15.62 -1.52 13.88
N THR A 96 16.50 -0.56 14.12
CA THR A 96 17.67 -0.32 13.26
C THR A 96 18.61 -1.49 13.45
N LEU A 97 18.45 -2.54 12.65
CA LEU A 97 19.44 -3.60 12.56
C LEU A 97 20.72 -3.01 11.96
N PRO A 98 21.84 -2.93 12.70
CA PRO A 98 23.09 -2.44 12.16
C PRO A 98 23.51 -3.36 11.00
N GLY A 99 23.89 -2.80 9.85
CA GLY A 99 24.21 -3.58 8.63
C GLY A 99 25.25 -4.70 8.83
N LEU A 100 26.09 -4.61 9.88
CA LEU A 100 27.04 -5.64 10.27
C LEU A 100 26.38 -6.93 10.81
N GLN A 101 25.18 -6.86 11.41
CA GLN A 101 24.46 -8.03 11.92
C GLN A 101 23.82 -8.86 10.79
N PHE A 102 23.49 -8.25 9.65
CA PHE A 102 23.01 -8.98 8.46
C PHE A 102 24.10 -9.87 7.86
N VAL A 103 25.34 -9.39 7.82
CA VAL A 103 26.48 -10.16 7.29
C VAL A 103 26.78 -11.37 8.17
N GLY A 104 26.71 -11.21 9.50
CA GLY A 104 26.90 -12.30 10.46
C GLY A 104 25.79 -13.37 10.37
N ALA A 105 24.53 -12.97 10.23
CA ALA A 105 23.40 -13.88 10.07
C ALA A 105 23.43 -14.65 8.73
N ALA A 106 23.83 -13.99 7.64
CA ALA A 106 23.97 -14.63 6.33
C ALA A 106 25.11 -15.66 6.31
N GLN A 107 26.24 -15.36 6.96
CA GLN A 107 27.39 -16.28 7.03
C GLN A 107 27.15 -17.49 7.92
N SER A 108 26.31 -17.36 8.96
CA SER A 108 25.98 -18.47 9.87
C SER A 108 24.94 -19.43 9.27
N ALA A 109 24.03 -18.95 8.42
CA ALA A 109 23.08 -19.81 7.70
C ALA A 109 23.74 -20.69 6.61
N VAL A 110 24.80 -20.20 5.96
CA VAL A 110 25.53 -20.96 4.92
C VAL A 110 26.37 -22.10 5.51
N LYS A 111 26.77 -22.01 6.79
CA LYS A 111 27.65 -22.98 7.45
C LYS A 111 26.97 -24.30 7.86
N TYR A 112 25.65 -24.39 7.75
CA TYR A 112 24.86 -25.56 8.13
C TYR A 112 24.21 -26.31 6.94
N ASN A 113 24.68 -26.06 5.72
CA ASN A 113 24.41 -26.91 4.54
C ASN A 113 25.65 -27.69 4.14
#